data_AF-A0AA92W779-F1
#
_entry.id   AF-A0AA92W779-F1
#
_cell.length_a   1.000
_cell.length_b   1.000
_cell.length_c   1.000
_cell.angle_alpha   90.00
_cell.angle_beta   90.00
_cell.angle_gamma   90.00
#
_symmetry.space_group_name_H-M   'P 1'
#
loop_
_entity.id
_entity.type
_entity.pdbx_description
1 polymer ?
#
loop_
_entity_poly.entity_id
_entity_poly.type
_entity_poly.pdbx_seq_one_letter_code
_entity_poly.pdbx_strand_id
1 'polypeptide(L)'
;TVHEPENIWNSNAYNKQDSLSTRDFLTNTEKEKIKELASQVPDSIRNRFAVLVDKWNFAIDHNPKTLYSASIHSYAKLPEFIPLKSMGKQIVPLIMERMINPSDFYFLVLYEAVLEGNETKDDSKFSESEQIRAIRCVKKWLEKQ
;
A
#
# COMPACT_ATOMS: atom_id res chain seq x y z
N THR A 1 -48.50 -40.81 -1.79
CA THR A 1 -48.42 -39.57 -2.59
C THR A 1 -47.17 -38.84 -2.16
N VAL A 2 -46.16 -38.83 -3.02
CA VAL A 2 -44.85 -38.22 -2.77
C VAL A 2 -45.02 -36.70 -2.88
N HIS A 3 -44.65 -35.95 -1.86
CA HIS A 3 -44.51 -34.50 -1.94
C HIS A 3 -43.05 -34.17 -2.25
N GLU A 4 -42.78 -33.70 -3.47
CA GLU A 4 -41.51 -33.05 -3.80
C GLU A 4 -41.41 -31.72 -3.04
N PRO A 5 -40.28 -31.41 -2.38
CA PRO A 5 -40.01 -30.06 -1.91
C PRO A 5 -39.54 -29.20 -3.08
N GLU A 6 -40.27 -28.11 -3.30
CA GLU A 6 -39.97 -27.06 -4.26
C GLU A 6 -38.57 -26.46 -4.00
N ASN A 7 -37.73 -26.47 -5.04
CA ASN A 7 -36.43 -25.81 -5.07
C ASN A 7 -36.60 -24.28 -5.00
N ILE A 8 -36.60 -23.72 -3.79
CA ILE A 8 -36.48 -22.27 -3.57
C ILE A 8 -35.01 -21.95 -3.27
N TRP A 9 -34.15 -22.12 -4.27
CA TRP A 9 -32.88 -21.39 -4.33
C TRP A 9 -32.93 -20.48 -5.54
N ASN A 10 -33.53 -19.32 -5.32
CA ASN A 10 -33.53 -18.20 -6.23
C ASN A 10 -32.07 -17.72 -6.37
N SER A 11 -31.42 -18.10 -7.47
CA SER A 11 -30.00 -17.86 -7.79
C SER A 11 -29.66 -16.39 -8.10
N ASN A 12 -30.39 -15.44 -7.53
CA ASN A 12 -30.27 -14.01 -7.84
C ASN A 12 -29.68 -13.15 -6.70
N ALA A 13 -29.05 -13.76 -5.68
CA ALA A 13 -28.47 -13.02 -4.55
C ALA A 13 -26.93 -12.98 -4.51
N TYR A 14 -26.24 -13.49 -5.52
CA TYR A 14 -24.77 -13.46 -5.59
C TYR A 14 -24.28 -13.06 -6.98
N ASN A 15 -24.66 -11.85 -7.41
CA ASN A 15 -23.95 -11.15 -8.48
C ASN A 15 -23.92 -9.65 -8.16
N LYS A 16 -23.50 -9.33 -6.92
CA LYS A 16 -22.62 -8.16 -6.77
C LYS A 16 -21.24 -8.66 -7.11
N GLN A 17 -20.99 -8.79 -8.41
CA GLN A 17 -19.63 -8.75 -8.91
C GLN A 17 -19.14 -7.36 -8.54
N ASP A 18 -18.49 -7.28 -7.39
CA ASP A 18 -17.77 -6.09 -6.93
C ASP A 18 -16.75 -5.84 -8.04
N SER A 19 -17.12 -4.98 -8.97
CA SER A 19 -16.35 -4.75 -10.18
C SER A 19 -15.13 -3.95 -9.73
N LEU A 20 -14.08 -4.66 -9.30
CA LEU A 20 -12.77 -4.09 -9.11
C LEU A 20 -12.45 -3.32 -10.38
N SER A 21 -12.42 -2.00 -10.24
CA SER A 21 -12.18 -1.10 -11.35
C SER A 21 -10.76 -1.33 -11.82
N THR A 22 -10.46 -1.07 -13.09
CA THR A 22 -9.06 -0.95 -13.55
C THR A 22 -8.27 0.07 -12.75
N ARG A 23 -8.96 0.95 -12.01
CA ARG A 23 -8.39 1.87 -11.02
C ARG A 23 -7.76 1.17 -9.82
N ASP A 24 -8.21 -0.03 -9.46
CA ASP A 24 -7.84 -0.72 -8.22
C ASP A 24 -6.61 -1.63 -8.37
N PHE A 25 -6.00 -1.66 -9.57
CA PHE A 25 -4.77 -2.42 -9.83
C PHE A 25 -3.78 -1.64 -10.69
N LEU A 26 -2.48 -1.90 -10.50
CA LEU A 26 -1.42 -1.41 -11.38
C LEU A 26 -1.26 -2.34 -12.59
N THR A 27 -1.28 -1.76 -13.79
CA THR A 27 -0.93 -2.41 -15.05
C THR A 27 0.56 -2.74 -15.10
N ASN A 28 0.96 -3.68 -15.97
CA ASN A 28 2.37 -4.02 -16.16
C ASN A 28 3.19 -2.82 -16.65
N THR A 29 2.62 -1.95 -17.49
CA THR A 29 3.31 -0.75 -17.98
C THR A 29 3.60 0.22 -16.84
N GLU A 30 2.63 0.44 -15.95
CA GLU A 30 2.83 1.28 -14.75
C GLU A 30 3.92 0.68 -13.84
N LYS A 31 3.88 -0.63 -13.59
CA LYS A 31 4.89 -1.33 -12.77
C LYS A 31 6.31 -1.18 -13.32
N GLU A 32 6.50 -1.37 -14.63
CA GLU A 32 7.81 -1.21 -15.24
C GLU A 32 8.29 0.25 -15.21
N LYS A 33 7.39 1.22 -15.40
CA LYS A 33 7.77 2.63 -15.28
C LYS A 33 8.21 3.01 -13.86
N ILE A 34 7.54 2.46 -12.84
CA ILE A 34 7.93 2.67 -11.44
C ILE A 34 9.32 2.08 -11.17
N LYS A 35 9.60 0.86 -11.64
CA LYS A 35 10.94 0.23 -11.50
C LYS A 35 12.02 1.03 -12.21
N GLU A 36 11.74 1.55 -13.41
CA GLU A 36 12.65 2.43 -14.15
C GLU A 36 13.00 3.67 -13.33
N LEU A 37 12.01 4.36 -12.77
CA LEU A 37 12.22 5.54 -11.92
C LEU A 37 12.98 5.19 -10.63
N ALA A 38 12.67 4.06 -10.01
CA ALA A 38 13.40 3.57 -8.82
C ALA A 38 14.87 3.25 -9.13
N SER A 39 15.17 2.72 -10.32
CA SER A 39 16.54 2.43 -10.76
C SER A 39 17.41 3.67 -10.95
N GLN A 40 16.82 4.86 -11.11
CA GLN A 40 17.54 6.12 -11.25
C GLN A 40 18.04 6.67 -9.90
N VAL A 41 17.56 6.11 -8.78
CA VAL A 41 18.01 6.49 -7.44
C VAL A 41 19.43 5.97 -7.20
N PRO A 42 20.38 6.79 -6.71
CA PRO A 42 21.77 6.37 -6.50
C PRO A 42 21.90 5.13 -5.60
N ASP A 43 22.85 4.25 -5.92
CA ASP A 43 23.05 2.99 -5.18
C ASP A 43 23.32 3.20 -3.68
N SER A 44 24.02 4.28 -3.31
CA SER A 44 24.24 4.62 -1.90
C SER A 44 22.93 4.85 -1.14
N ILE A 45 21.94 5.46 -1.80
CA ILE A 45 20.60 5.69 -1.25
C ILE A 45 19.78 4.39 -1.25
N ARG A 46 19.82 3.62 -2.34
CA ARG A 46 19.13 2.32 -2.46
C ARG A 46 19.59 1.34 -1.38
N ASN A 47 20.91 1.20 -1.21
CA ASN A 47 21.50 0.31 -0.21
C ASN A 47 21.15 0.73 1.22
N ARG A 48 21.20 2.04 1.51
CA ARG A 48 20.80 2.57 2.81
C ARG A 48 19.31 2.35 3.07
N PHE A 49 18.46 2.57 2.07
CA PHE A 49 17.02 2.31 2.16
C PHE A 49 16.74 0.84 2.46
N ALA A 50 17.32 -0.09 1.72
CA ALA A 50 17.15 -1.53 1.91
C ALA A 50 17.50 -1.97 3.34
N VAL A 51 18.68 -1.56 3.85
CA VAL A 51 19.13 -1.90 5.21
C VAL A 51 18.16 -1.37 6.28
N LEU A 52 17.59 -0.17 6.07
CA LEU A 52 16.66 0.41 7.03
C LEU A 52 15.27 -0.23 6.94
N VAL A 53 14.81 -0.59 5.73
CA VAL A 53 13.57 -1.33 5.51
C VAL A 53 13.63 -2.70 6.19
N ASP A 54 14.74 -3.43 6.06
CA ASP A 54 14.89 -4.75 6.69
C ASP A 54 14.77 -4.65 8.22
N LYS A 55 15.37 -3.63 8.83
CA LYS A 55 15.24 -3.36 10.27
C LYS A 55 13.82 -3.00 10.67
N TRP A 56 13.15 -2.17 9.88
CA TRP A 56 11.77 -1.76 10.16
C TRP A 56 10.79 -2.93 10.01
N ASN A 57 10.92 -3.74 8.97
CA ASN A 57 10.10 -4.95 8.77
C ASN A 57 10.32 -5.95 9.90
N PHE A 58 11.58 -6.18 10.29
CA PHE A 58 11.88 -7.01 11.46
C PHE A 58 11.18 -6.47 12.72
N ALA A 59 11.22 -5.17 12.97
CA ALA A 59 10.54 -4.57 14.12
C ALA A 59 9.01 -4.66 14.05
N ILE A 60 8.41 -4.55 12.85
CA ILE A 60 6.96 -4.74 12.65
C ILE A 60 6.54 -6.17 13.05
N ASP A 61 7.31 -7.17 12.64
CA ASP A 61 6.99 -8.58 12.86
C ASP A 61 7.25 -9.04 14.31
N HIS A 62 8.13 -8.34 15.04
CA HIS A 62 8.58 -8.76 16.38
C HIS A 62 8.12 -7.85 17.51
N ASN A 63 7.42 -6.74 17.22
CA ASN A 63 6.87 -5.87 18.25
C ASN A 63 5.39 -6.22 18.53
N PRO A 64 5.03 -6.59 19.77
CA PRO A 64 3.64 -6.92 20.10
C PRO A 64 2.64 -5.81 19.76
N LYS A 65 3.04 -4.54 19.86
CA LYS A 65 2.16 -3.41 19.57
C LYS A 65 1.79 -3.31 18.10
N THR A 66 2.66 -3.76 17.20
CA THR A 66 2.41 -3.74 15.75
C THR A 66 1.70 -5.01 15.30
N LEU A 67 2.03 -6.17 15.87
CA LEU A 67 1.37 -7.45 15.57
C LEU A 67 -0.14 -7.42 15.85
N TYR A 68 -0.56 -6.78 16.94
CA TYR A 68 -1.98 -6.70 17.33
C TYR A 68 -2.66 -5.41 16.85
N SER A 69 -2.00 -4.59 16.03
CA SER A 69 -2.60 -3.36 15.52
C SER A 69 -3.29 -3.59 14.18
N ALA A 70 -4.53 -3.11 14.07
CA ALA A 70 -5.24 -3.03 12.80
C ALA A 70 -4.85 -1.81 11.95
N SER A 71 -3.89 -0.99 12.39
CA SER A 71 -3.53 0.27 11.73
C SER A 71 -2.06 0.31 11.34
N ILE A 72 -1.80 0.57 10.06
CA ILE A 72 -0.45 0.79 9.53
C ILE A 72 0.27 1.98 10.19
N HIS A 73 -0.47 2.94 10.75
CA HIS A 73 0.09 4.07 11.50
C HIS A 73 0.82 3.65 12.78
N SER A 74 0.53 2.47 13.31
CA SER A 74 1.30 1.92 14.43
C SER A 74 2.75 1.61 14.05
N TYR A 75 3.02 1.29 12.78
CA TYR A 75 4.37 0.98 12.30
C TYR A 75 5.26 2.24 12.27
N ALA A 76 4.65 3.41 12.06
CA ALA A 76 5.35 4.70 12.11
C ALA A 76 5.79 5.12 13.53
N LYS A 77 5.29 4.44 14.58
CA LYS A 77 5.69 4.68 15.98
C LYS A 77 6.96 3.93 16.39
N LEU A 78 7.45 3.03 15.54
CA LEU A 78 8.68 2.28 15.80
C LEU A 78 9.91 3.18 15.66
N PRO A 79 10.96 3.00 16.49
CA PRO A 79 12.18 3.80 16.38
C PRO A 79 12.89 3.61 15.03
N GLU A 80 12.78 2.42 14.40
CA GLU A 80 13.34 2.10 13.09
C GLU A 80 12.72 2.92 11.95
N PHE A 81 11.52 3.48 12.17
CA PHE A 81 10.85 4.36 11.20
C PHE A 81 11.54 5.72 11.08
N ILE A 82 12.14 6.22 12.17
CA ILE A 82 12.78 7.55 12.23
C ILE A 82 13.88 7.71 11.18
N PRO A 83 14.87 6.80 11.06
CA PRO A 83 15.91 6.93 10.04
C PRO A 83 15.36 6.80 8.62
N LEU A 84 14.33 5.98 8.37
CA LEU A 84 13.65 5.91 7.07
C LEU A 84 13.03 7.26 6.70
N LYS A 85 12.23 7.84 7.60
CA LYS A 85 11.63 9.17 7.41
C LYS A 85 12.70 10.23 7.14
N SER A 86 13.82 10.19 7.87
CA SER A 86 14.92 11.15 7.71
C SER A 86 15.60 11.12 6.34
N MET A 87 15.40 10.05 5.55
CA MET A 87 15.92 9.99 4.19
C MET A 87 15.23 10.99 3.25
N GLY A 88 14.03 11.46 3.59
CA GLY A 88 13.32 12.51 2.85
C GLY A 88 12.85 12.12 1.45
N LYS A 89 12.55 13.12 0.62
CA LYS A 89 11.88 12.92 -0.69
C LYS A 89 12.67 12.12 -1.72
N GLN A 90 14.00 11.97 -1.55
CA GLN A 90 14.85 11.22 -2.46
C GLN A 90 14.53 9.71 -2.52
N ILE A 91 13.85 9.17 -1.50
CA ILE A 91 13.44 7.76 -1.47
C ILE A 91 12.02 7.52 -1.99
N VAL A 92 11.30 8.55 -2.43
CA VAL A 92 9.92 8.41 -2.94
C VAL A 92 9.82 7.36 -4.07
N PRO A 93 10.70 7.34 -5.10
CA PRO A 93 10.64 6.29 -6.13
C PRO A 93 10.79 4.87 -5.56
N LEU A 94 11.61 4.70 -4.53
CA LEU A 94 11.82 3.39 -3.87
C LEU A 94 10.60 2.97 -3.05
N ILE A 95 9.93 3.91 -2.39
CA ILE A 95 8.68 3.64 -1.67
C ILE A 95 7.58 3.21 -2.66
N MET A 96 7.50 3.87 -3.82
CA MET A 96 6.55 3.51 -4.88
C MET A 96 6.82 2.13 -5.46
N GLU A 97 8.09 1.77 -5.65
CA GLU A 97 8.49 0.43 -6.09
C GLU A 97 8.05 -0.65 -5.08
N ARG A 98 8.19 -0.42 -3.77
CA ARG A 98 7.66 -1.35 -2.75
C ARG A 98 6.15 -1.55 -2.88
N MET A 99 5.40 -0.46 -3.05
CA MET A 99 3.94 -0.49 -3.18
C MET A 99 3.43 -1.07 -4.51
N ILE A 100 4.31 -1.51 -5.42
CA ILE A 100 3.92 -2.42 -6.52
C ILE A 100 3.35 -3.73 -5.97
N ASN A 101 3.91 -4.22 -4.85
CA ASN A 101 3.41 -5.38 -4.13
C ASN A 101 2.25 -4.97 -3.22
N PRO A 102 1.01 -5.46 -3.44
CA PRO A 102 -0.14 -5.10 -2.62
C PRO A 102 0.04 -5.41 -1.13
N SER A 103 0.86 -6.40 -0.77
CA SER A 103 1.16 -6.74 0.63
C SER A 103 2.02 -5.69 1.33
N ASP A 104 2.71 -4.84 0.57
CA ASP A 104 3.56 -3.76 1.07
C ASP A 104 2.80 -2.43 1.18
N PHE A 105 1.46 -2.44 1.18
CA PHE A 105 0.63 -1.23 1.27
C PHE A 105 0.94 -0.34 2.49
N TYR A 106 1.49 -0.92 3.57
CA TYR A 106 1.89 -0.18 4.76
C TYR A 106 3.03 0.81 4.51
N PHE A 107 3.77 0.71 3.40
CA PHE A 107 4.73 1.74 2.98
C PHE A 107 4.07 3.10 2.73
N LEU A 108 2.75 3.15 2.61
CA LEU A 108 1.97 4.39 2.53
C LEU A 108 2.27 5.34 3.70
N VAL A 109 2.44 4.84 4.93
CA VAL A 109 2.77 5.72 6.08
C VAL A 109 4.15 6.35 5.95
N LEU A 110 5.09 5.65 5.31
CA LEU A 110 6.42 6.20 5.05
C LEU A 110 6.35 7.27 3.96
N TYR A 111 5.61 7.01 2.87
CA TYR A 111 5.38 7.98 1.82
C TYR A 111 4.80 9.30 2.36
N GLU A 112 3.76 9.22 3.17
CA GLU A 112 3.11 10.39 3.77
C GLU A 112 4.07 11.15 4.70
N ALA A 113 4.85 10.42 5.49
CA ALA A 113 5.79 11.01 6.42
C ALA A 113 6.95 11.75 5.72
N VAL A 114 7.42 11.29 4.56
CA VAL A 114 8.52 11.93 3.81
C VAL A 114 8.07 13.12 2.97
N LEU A 115 6.76 13.23 2.67
CA LEU A 115 6.25 14.34 1.86
C LEU A 115 5.97 15.63 2.65
N GLU A 116 5.97 15.58 3.99
CA GLU A 116 5.62 16.67 4.92
C GLU A 116 4.19 17.22 4.71
N GLY A 117 3.27 16.85 5.61
CA GLY A 117 2.13 17.67 5.99
C GLY A 117 0.81 17.53 5.21
N ASN A 118 0.79 16.86 4.07
CA ASN A 118 -0.48 16.46 3.46
C ASN A 118 -0.78 15.02 3.89
N GLU A 119 -1.41 14.88 5.07
CA GLU A 119 -2.48 13.88 5.15
C GLU A 119 -3.30 14.11 3.89
N THR A 120 -3.26 13.19 2.93
CA THR A 120 -4.36 13.12 1.99
C THR A 120 -5.56 12.83 2.87
N LYS A 121 -6.25 13.88 3.31
CA LYS A 121 -7.60 13.80 3.84
C LYS A 121 -8.39 13.24 2.68
N ASP A 122 -8.46 11.93 2.65
CA ASP A 122 -9.32 11.24 1.74
C ASP A 122 -10.74 11.57 2.21
N ASP A 123 -11.30 12.64 1.65
CA ASP A 123 -12.69 13.06 1.85
C ASP A 123 -13.68 12.05 1.21
N SER A 124 -13.19 10.84 0.85
CA SER A 124 -14.04 9.78 0.33
C SER A 124 -14.87 9.25 1.50
N LYS A 125 -16.17 9.51 1.41
CA LYS A 125 -17.22 9.14 2.38
C LYS A 125 -17.44 7.61 2.47
N PHE A 126 -16.46 6.80 2.10
CA PHE A 126 -16.53 5.36 2.01
C PHE A 126 -15.26 4.72 2.59
N SER A 127 -15.46 3.66 3.37
CA SER A 127 -14.44 2.80 3.98
C SER A 127 -13.59 2.09 2.91
N GLU A 128 -12.72 2.83 2.23
CA GLU A 128 -11.81 2.26 1.25
C GLU A 128 -10.61 1.60 1.96
N SER A 129 -10.20 0.43 1.48
CA SER A 129 -9.09 -0.31 2.10
C SER A 129 -7.77 0.44 1.92
N GLU A 130 -6.88 0.35 2.91
CA GLU A 130 -5.52 0.94 2.83
C GLU A 130 -4.72 0.41 1.62
N GLN A 131 -5.04 -0.79 1.13
CA GLN A 131 -4.46 -1.34 -0.09
C GLN A 131 -4.89 -0.55 -1.33
N ILE A 132 -6.18 -0.24 -1.48
CA ILE A 132 -6.67 0.56 -2.61
C ILE A 132 -6.13 1.99 -2.52
N ARG A 133 -6.05 2.55 -1.31
CA ARG A 133 -5.44 3.87 -1.07
C ARG A 133 -3.97 3.89 -1.50
N ALA A 134 -3.19 2.85 -1.18
CA ALA A 134 -1.81 2.71 -1.63
C ALA A 134 -1.70 2.63 -3.17
N ILE A 135 -2.57 1.86 -3.83
CA ILE A 135 -2.57 1.76 -5.30
C ILE A 135 -2.91 3.11 -5.96
N ARG A 136 -3.93 3.82 -5.44
CA ARG A 136 -4.28 5.15 -5.93
C ARG A 136 -3.15 6.15 -5.71
N CYS A 137 -2.46 6.06 -4.57
CA CYS A 137 -1.30 6.88 -4.26
C CYS A 137 -0.20 6.69 -5.33
N VAL A 138 0.14 5.45 -5.65
CA VAL A 138 1.14 5.12 -6.69
C VAL A 138 0.73 5.71 -8.04
N LYS A 139 -0.53 5.53 -8.46
CA LYS A 139 -1.03 6.07 -9.73
C LYS A 139 -0.97 7.61 -9.79
N LYS A 140 -1.44 8.28 -8.75
CA LYS A 140 -1.38 9.76 -8.66
C LYS A 140 0.05 10.29 -8.66
N TRP A 141 0.99 9.54 -8.10
CA TRP A 141 2.40 9.90 -8.17
C TRP A 141 2.95 9.70 -9.58
N LEU A 142 2.62 8.59 -10.24
CA LEU A 142 3.07 8.26 -11.59
C LEU A 142 2.56 9.25 -12.64
N GLU A 143 1.33 9.75 -12.50
CA GLU A 143 0.74 10.80 -13.36
C GLU A 143 1.52 12.13 -13.34
N LYS A 144 2.39 12.34 -12.35
CA LYS A 144 3.19 13.57 -12.18
C LYS A 144 4.64 13.42 -12.66
N GLN A 145 5.03 12.25 -13.14
CA GLN A 145 6.38 11.96 -13.63
C GLN A 145 6.49 12.32 -15.11
#